data_AF-A0A101KSW7-F1
#
_entry.id   AF-A0A101KSW7-F1
#
_cell.length_a   1.000
_cell.length_b   1.000
_cell.length_c   1.000
_cell.angle_alpha   90.00
_cell.angle_beta   90.00
_cell.angle_gamma   90.00
#
_symmetry.space_group_name_H-M   'P 1'
#
loop_
_entity.id
_entity.type
_entity.pdbx_description
1 polymer ?
#
loop_
_entity_poly.entity_id
_entity_poly.type
_entity_poly.pdbx_seq_one_letter_code
_entity_poly.pdbx_strand_id
1 'polypeptide(L)'
;MRSIFGNLFSTGTGPSAGPGTAVYDISAAMVYMPDGQRLEAHSGLGQWLDDPAYVNKKDVGPTPPNTYKLTMRESRFHGVEAIRMTPTTNQKMYGRDGFLAHSYMLRGRYAQSNGCVSFKQYDRFLKAFKQGKVTHLIVVAGRSKPGSQLASNGSGG
;
A
#
# COMPACT_ATOMS: atom_id res chain seq x y z
N MET A 1 -6.10 43.91 10.62
CA MET A 1 -5.84 43.22 9.34
C MET A 1 -5.39 41.80 9.63
N ARG A 2 -5.95 40.79 8.95
CA ARG A 2 -5.56 39.37 9.07
C ARG A 2 -4.27 39.14 8.27
N SER A 3 -3.20 38.66 8.91
CA SER A 3 -2.01 38.17 8.19
C SER A 3 -1.96 36.65 8.23
N ILE A 4 -2.29 36.11 7.07
CA ILE A 4 -2.09 34.76 6.59
C ILE A 4 -0.62 34.58 6.22
N PHE A 5 0.12 33.71 6.92
CA PHE A 5 1.35 33.14 6.37
C PHE A 5 1.30 31.64 6.56
N GLY A 6 0.93 30.97 5.47
CA GLY A 6 1.03 29.53 5.32
C GLY A 6 2.49 29.14 5.12
N ASN A 7 2.94 28.17 5.91
CA ASN A 7 4.21 27.49 5.67
C ASN A 7 4.05 26.54 4.48
N LEU A 8 4.54 27.01 3.35
CA LEU A 8 4.74 26.28 2.11
C LEU A 8 6.02 25.44 2.21
N PHE A 9 5.93 24.22 2.74
CA PHE A 9 7.02 23.24 2.68
C PHE A 9 6.52 21.91 2.16
N SER A 10 6.73 21.66 0.86
CA SER A 10 7.34 20.41 0.36
C SER A 10 7.29 20.37 -1.17
N THR A 11 8.38 20.82 -1.78
CA THR A 11 8.82 20.37 -3.09
C THR A 11 9.33 18.93 -2.96
N GLY A 12 8.54 17.98 -3.45
CA GLY A 12 8.91 16.56 -3.49
C GLY A 12 8.09 15.83 -4.55
N THR A 13 8.61 15.81 -5.78
CA THR A 13 8.03 15.12 -6.94
C THR A 13 8.11 13.61 -6.76
N GLY A 14 7.15 13.06 -6.03
CA GLY A 14 6.62 11.70 -6.14
C GLY A 14 5.10 11.80 -6.00
N PRO A 15 4.31 10.72 -6.14
CA PRO A 15 2.91 10.77 -5.73
C PRO A 15 2.87 11.16 -4.25
N SER A 16 2.63 12.43 -3.99
CA SER A 16 2.43 12.97 -2.65
C SER A 16 1.07 12.43 -2.23
N ALA A 17 1.12 11.27 -1.60
CA ALA A 17 0.01 10.71 -0.88
C ALA A 17 -0.52 11.82 0.05
N GLY A 18 -1.76 12.27 -0.18
CA GLY A 18 -2.34 13.37 0.60
C GLY A 18 -2.30 13.08 2.11
N PRO A 19 -2.62 14.07 2.96
CA PRO A 19 -2.68 13.87 4.41
C PRO A 19 -3.41 12.57 4.77
N GLY A 20 -2.80 11.71 5.57
CA GLY A 20 -3.42 10.44 5.95
C GLY A 20 -3.21 9.26 5.00
N THR A 21 -2.34 9.36 4.00
CA THR A 21 -2.18 8.29 2.98
C THR A 21 -0.79 7.67 3.02
N ALA A 22 -0.71 6.36 3.28
CA ALA A 22 0.53 5.59 3.15
C ALA A 22 0.67 5.02 1.74
N VAL A 23 1.90 4.72 1.31
CA VAL A 23 2.18 4.10 0.00
C VAL A 23 2.89 2.76 0.21
N TYR A 24 2.29 1.67 -0.24
CA TYR A 24 2.93 0.36 -0.34
C TYR A 24 3.52 0.16 -1.74
N ASP A 25 4.83 -0.03 -1.79
CA ASP A 25 5.58 -0.41 -2.98
C ASP A 25 5.84 -1.91 -2.94
N ILE A 26 5.18 -2.64 -3.84
CA ILE A 26 5.24 -4.11 -3.91
C ILE A 26 6.69 -4.55 -4.16
N SER A 27 7.33 -4.02 -5.21
CA SER A 27 8.68 -4.42 -5.61
C SER A 27 9.74 -4.12 -4.55
N ALA A 28 9.55 -3.07 -3.75
CA ALA A 28 10.45 -2.70 -2.67
C ALA A 28 10.13 -3.41 -1.34
N ALA A 29 9.02 -4.14 -1.25
CA ALA A 29 8.50 -4.72 0.00
C ALA A 29 8.39 -3.70 1.16
N MET A 30 7.97 -2.47 0.83
CA MET A 30 8.05 -1.33 1.76
C MET A 30 6.80 -0.47 1.73
N VAL A 31 6.34 -0.08 2.92
CA VAL A 31 5.32 0.93 3.14
C VAL A 31 5.96 2.23 3.60
N TYR A 32 5.75 3.29 2.84
CA TYR A 32 6.14 4.66 3.15
C TYR A 32 4.98 5.34 3.88
N MET A 33 5.21 5.68 5.14
CA MET A 33 4.23 6.32 6.02
C MET A 33 4.18 7.83 5.77
N PRO A 34 3.05 8.51 6.07
CA PRO A 34 2.92 9.97 5.95
C PRO A 34 3.91 10.77 6.79
N ASP A 35 4.39 10.19 7.91
CA ASP A 35 5.37 10.80 8.82
C ASP A 35 6.83 10.53 8.41
N GLY A 36 7.04 9.92 7.24
CA GLY A 36 8.36 9.60 6.70
C GLY A 36 8.93 8.25 7.16
N GLN A 37 8.27 7.54 8.08
CA GLN A 37 8.69 6.19 8.46
C GLN A 37 8.57 5.21 7.30
N ARG A 38 9.40 4.16 7.34
CA ARG A 38 9.37 3.04 6.38
C ARG A 38 9.15 1.76 7.14
N LEU A 39 8.15 0.99 6.72
CA LEU A 39 7.76 -0.27 7.34
C LEU A 39 7.88 -1.40 6.31
N GLU A 40 8.51 -2.50 6.70
CA GLU A 40 8.61 -3.69 5.85
C GLU A 40 7.24 -4.37 5.75
N ALA A 41 6.81 -4.67 4.52
CA ALA A 41 5.56 -5.34 4.25
C ALA A 41 5.64 -6.22 3.01
N HIS A 42 4.94 -7.35 3.04
CA HIS A 42 4.93 -8.33 1.96
C HIS A 42 3.52 -8.68 1.51
N SER A 43 3.39 -9.03 0.23
CA SER A 43 2.13 -9.49 -0.35
C SER A 43 2.36 -10.56 -1.41
N GLY A 44 1.44 -11.52 -1.50
CA GLY A 44 1.59 -12.70 -2.35
C GLY A 44 2.23 -13.87 -1.60
N LEU A 45 2.50 -14.96 -2.32
CA LEU A 45 2.96 -16.21 -1.74
C LEU A 45 3.97 -16.94 -2.65
N GLY A 46 4.94 -17.60 -2.02
CA GLY A 46 5.89 -18.47 -2.70
C GLY A 46 6.69 -17.73 -3.77
N GLN A 47 6.76 -18.29 -4.97
CA GLN A 47 7.48 -17.70 -6.09
C GLN A 47 6.86 -16.41 -6.65
N TRP A 48 5.69 -16.00 -6.18
CA TRP A 48 4.98 -14.78 -6.60
C TRP A 48 4.99 -13.68 -5.53
N LEU A 49 5.70 -13.91 -4.43
CA LEU A 49 5.84 -12.96 -3.33
C LEU A 49 6.48 -11.67 -3.83
N ASP A 50 5.84 -10.54 -3.53
CA ASP A 50 6.32 -9.19 -3.85
C ASP A 50 6.63 -8.95 -5.35
N ASP A 51 6.01 -9.73 -6.23
CA ASP A 51 6.18 -9.58 -7.67
C ASP A 51 4.91 -8.98 -8.33
N PRO A 52 4.94 -7.70 -8.73
CA PRO A 52 3.78 -7.03 -9.31
C PRO A 52 3.32 -7.61 -10.65
N ALA A 53 4.16 -8.40 -11.36
CA ALA A 53 3.76 -9.06 -12.59
C ALA A 53 2.66 -10.11 -12.37
N TYR A 54 2.49 -10.57 -11.13
CA TYR A 54 1.57 -11.64 -10.75
C TYR A 54 0.36 -11.15 -9.94
N VAL A 55 0.05 -9.86 -9.93
CA VAL A 55 -1.14 -9.30 -9.26
C VAL A 55 -2.47 -9.84 -9.82
N ASN A 56 -2.44 -10.41 -11.02
CA ASN A 56 -3.57 -11.09 -11.64
C ASN A 56 -3.73 -12.55 -11.16
N LYS A 57 -2.74 -13.14 -10.48
CA LYS A 57 -2.83 -14.51 -9.98
C LYS A 57 -3.76 -14.55 -8.78
N LYS A 58 -4.89 -15.23 -8.96
CA LYS A 58 -5.84 -15.49 -7.89
C LYS A 58 -5.16 -16.27 -6.76
N ASP A 59 -5.47 -15.90 -5.52
CA ASP A 59 -5.05 -16.53 -4.27
C ASP A 59 -3.56 -16.56 -3.93
N VAL A 60 -2.66 -16.33 -4.89
CA VAL A 60 -1.20 -16.38 -4.65
C VAL A 60 -0.47 -15.11 -5.03
N GLY A 61 -1.07 -14.26 -5.87
CA GLY A 61 -0.47 -13.01 -6.32
C GLY A 61 -0.53 -11.89 -5.27
N PRO A 62 0.32 -10.86 -5.38
CA PRO A 62 0.25 -9.69 -4.50
C PRO A 62 -1.07 -8.93 -4.59
N THR A 63 -1.32 -8.05 -3.63
CA THR A 63 -2.43 -7.08 -3.68
C THR A 63 -2.35 -6.26 -4.98
N PRO A 64 -3.43 -6.17 -5.77
CA PRO A 64 -3.42 -5.35 -6.98
C PRO A 64 -3.12 -3.88 -6.71
N PRO A 65 -2.38 -3.17 -7.58
CA PRO A 65 -2.23 -1.72 -7.49
C PRO A 65 -3.60 -1.04 -7.52
N ASN A 66 -3.88 -0.23 -6.50
CA ASN A 66 -5.08 0.59 -6.35
C ASN A 66 -4.88 1.53 -5.15
N THR A 67 -5.78 2.49 -4.97
CA THR A 67 -5.97 3.16 -3.70
C THR A 67 -7.01 2.38 -2.88
N TYR A 68 -6.65 2.06 -1.64
CA TYR A 68 -7.52 1.35 -0.73
C TYR A 68 -7.90 2.24 0.44
N LYS A 69 -9.20 2.36 0.71
CA LYS A 69 -9.73 2.88 1.97
C LYS A 69 -9.54 1.82 3.06
N LEU A 70 -9.05 2.25 4.21
CA LEU A 70 -8.79 1.39 5.35
C LEU A 70 -9.95 1.45 6.33
N THR A 71 -10.44 0.29 6.75
CA THR A 71 -11.46 0.18 7.81
C THR A 71 -11.06 -0.91 8.81
N MET A 72 -11.26 -0.64 10.10
CA MET A 72 -10.97 -1.64 11.13
C MET A 72 -11.93 -2.82 10.99
N ARG A 73 -11.43 -4.05 11.10
CA ARG A 73 -12.32 -5.21 11.23
C ARG A 73 -12.90 -5.29 12.64
N GLU A 74 -14.18 -5.64 12.72
CA GLU A 74 -14.86 -5.94 13.99
C GLU A 74 -14.33 -7.22 14.64
N SER A 75 -14.01 -8.23 13.81
CA SER A 75 -13.46 -9.51 14.26
C SER A 75 -11.97 -9.64 13.94
N ARG A 76 -11.22 -10.25 14.87
CA ARG A 76 -9.80 -10.57 14.70
C ARG A 76 -9.61 -11.56 13.54
N PHE A 77 -8.54 -11.37 12.78
CA PHE A 77 -8.10 -12.29 11.74
C PHE A 77 -7.06 -13.23 12.34
N HIS A 78 -7.39 -14.51 12.53
CA HIS A 78 -6.48 -15.47 13.17
C HIS A 78 -5.90 -14.97 14.52
N GLY A 79 -6.71 -14.28 15.31
CA GLY A 79 -6.32 -13.73 16.61
C GLY A 79 -5.59 -12.37 16.57
N VAL A 80 -5.22 -11.87 15.39
CA VAL A 80 -4.65 -10.52 15.24
C VAL A 80 -5.69 -9.50 14.79
N GLU A 81 -5.54 -8.27 15.25
CA GLU A 81 -6.26 -7.15 14.66
C GLU A 81 -5.87 -7.02 13.18
N ALA A 82 -6.86 -6.80 12.31
CA ALA A 82 -6.63 -6.66 10.88
C ALA A 82 -7.48 -5.52 10.34
N ILE A 83 -6.94 -4.81 9.36
CA ILE A 83 -7.59 -3.68 8.70
C ILE A 83 -8.07 -4.18 7.34
N ARG A 84 -9.34 -3.95 7.00
CA ARG A 84 -9.88 -4.22 5.67
C ARG A 84 -9.44 -3.13 4.71
N MET A 85 -9.04 -3.55 3.52
CA MET A 85 -8.64 -2.70 2.40
C MET A 85 -9.72 -2.76 1.32
N THR A 86 -10.44 -1.66 1.11
CA THR A 86 -11.49 -1.56 0.09
C THR A 86 -11.01 -0.67 -1.05
N PRO A 87 -10.92 -1.16 -2.30
CA PRO A 87 -10.48 -0.34 -3.43
C PRO A 87 -11.44 0.83 -3.65
N THR A 88 -10.91 2.02 -3.94
CA THR A 88 -11.70 3.25 -4.13
C THR A 88 -11.76 3.71 -5.59
N THR A 89 -11.07 3.02 -6.49
CA THR A 89 -11.05 3.33 -7.92
C THR A 89 -11.50 2.14 -8.75
N ASN A 90 -11.89 2.39 -10.00
CA ASN A 90 -12.29 1.36 -10.97
C ASN A 90 -11.10 0.60 -11.61
N GLN A 91 -9.92 0.60 -10.97
CA GLN A 91 -8.79 -0.19 -11.45
C GLN A 91 -9.07 -1.70 -11.35
N LYS A 92 -8.38 -2.47 -12.20
CA LYS A 92 -8.64 -3.90 -12.36
C LYS A 92 -8.24 -4.67 -11.10
N MET A 93 -9.25 -5.23 -10.43
CA MET A 93 -9.08 -6.08 -9.24
C MET A 93 -9.01 -7.57 -9.58
N TYR A 94 -9.08 -7.94 -10.86
CA TYR A 94 -8.96 -9.33 -11.35
C TYR A 94 -9.97 -10.32 -10.71
N GLY A 95 -11.15 -9.85 -10.32
CA GLY A 95 -12.14 -10.68 -9.61
C GLY A 95 -11.70 -11.07 -8.20
N ARG A 96 -10.83 -10.26 -7.57
CA ARG A 96 -10.30 -10.45 -6.23
C ARG A 96 -10.75 -9.32 -5.31
N ASP A 97 -11.00 -9.65 -4.07
CA ASP A 97 -11.44 -8.72 -3.02
C ASP A 97 -10.98 -9.24 -1.64
N GLY A 98 -11.51 -8.63 -0.56
CA GLY A 98 -11.29 -9.13 0.80
C GLY A 98 -9.88 -8.92 1.34
N PHE A 99 -9.07 -8.07 0.71
CA PHE A 99 -7.70 -7.77 1.11
C PHE A 99 -7.63 -7.16 2.50
N LEU A 100 -6.65 -7.62 3.29
CA LEU A 100 -6.41 -7.16 4.65
C LEU A 100 -4.98 -6.65 4.82
N ALA A 101 -4.78 -5.75 5.78
CA ALA A 101 -3.49 -5.37 6.33
C ALA A 101 -3.36 -5.93 7.76
N HIS A 102 -2.34 -6.74 8.03
CA HIS A 102 -2.14 -7.41 9.33
C HIS A 102 -0.66 -7.71 9.63
N SER A 103 -0.35 -8.19 10.84
CA SER A 103 1.00 -8.66 11.21
C SER A 103 1.34 -10.02 10.59
N TYR A 104 2.62 -10.39 10.53
CA TYR A 104 2.98 -11.78 10.23
C TYR A 104 2.32 -12.75 11.22
N MET A 105 1.82 -13.87 10.70
CA MET A 105 1.15 -14.89 11.50
C MET A 105 2.16 -15.83 12.16
N LEU A 106 2.05 -16.03 13.48
CA LEU A 106 3.02 -16.72 14.35
C LEU A 106 3.05 -18.27 14.25
N ARG A 107 2.64 -18.87 13.15
CA ARG A 107 2.82 -20.31 12.93
C ARG A 107 3.02 -20.60 11.47
N GLY A 108 4.29 -20.63 11.02
CA GLY A 108 4.85 -21.45 9.92
C GLY A 108 4.10 -21.54 8.58
N ARG A 109 2.99 -20.84 8.44
CA ARG A 109 2.13 -20.70 7.29
C ARG A 109 2.38 -19.26 6.89
N TYR A 110 3.48 -19.06 6.17
CA TYR A 110 3.65 -17.89 5.34
C TYR A 110 2.28 -17.59 4.71
N ALA A 111 1.70 -16.48 5.13
CA ALA A 111 0.52 -15.84 4.55
C ALA A 111 -0.46 -16.83 3.89
N GLN A 112 -1.39 -17.41 4.66
CA GLN A 112 -2.65 -17.96 4.09
C GLN A 112 -3.58 -16.81 3.69
N SER A 113 -2.99 -15.84 3.01
CA SER A 113 -3.59 -14.58 2.66
C SER A 113 -3.52 -14.55 1.16
N ASN A 114 -4.69 -14.52 0.54
CA ASN A 114 -4.89 -14.61 -0.89
C ASN A 114 -4.46 -13.32 -1.62
N GLY A 115 -3.31 -12.75 -1.23
CA GLY A 115 -2.78 -11.44 -1.57
C GLY A 115 -3.01 -10.33 -0.53
N CYS A 116 -3.09 -10.60 0.78
CA CYS A 116 -3.13 -9.53 1.80
C CYS A 116 -1.76 -8.86 1.95
N VAL A 117 -1.71 -7.74 2.66
CA VAL A 117 -0.46 -7.03 2.98
C VAL A 117 -0.07 -7.36 4.42
N SER A 118 1.04 -8.07 4.59
CA SER A 118 1.54 -8.49 5.90
C SER A 118 2.74 -7.63 6.32
N PHE A 119 2.67 -7.02 7.49
CA PHE A 119 3.68 -6.08 8.00
C PHE A 119 4.54 -6.75 9.06
N LYS A 120 5.85 -6.48 9.01
CA LYS A 120 6.76 -6.86 10.08
C LYS A 120 6.55 -6.05 11.34
N GLN A 121 6.40 -4.73 11.17
CA GLN A 121 6.14 -3.79 12.26
C GLN A 121 4.68 -3.34 12.26
N TYR A 122 3.74 -4.30 12.25
CA TYR A 122 2.31 -4.01 12.12
C TYR A 122 1.79 -3.08 13.20
N ASP A 123 2.27 -3.18 14.45
CA ASP A 123 1.81 -2.33 15.55
C ASP A 123 2.03 -0.84 15.26
N ARG A 124 3.09 -0.48 14.52
CA ARG A 124 3.34 0.90 14.11
C ARG A 124 2.30 1.38 13.11
N PHE A 125 2.02 0.55 12.11
CA PHE A 125 0.99 0.83 11.10
C PHE A 125 -0.40 0.93 11.74
N LEU A 126 -0.76 -0.05 12.57
CA LEU A 126 -2.05 -0.12 13.27
C LEU A 126 -2.24 1.09 14.19
N LYS A 127 -1.20 1.49 14.94
CA LYS A 127 -1.25 2.68 15.79
C LYS A 127 -1.49 3.94 14.96
N ALA A 128 -0.78 4.11 13.85
CA ALA A 128 -0.97 5.27 12.98
C ALA A 128 -2.38 5.30 12.37
N PHE A 129 -2.90 4.14 11.96
CA PHE A 129 -4.28 3.99 11.50
C PHE A 129 -5.30 4.36 12.58
N LYS A 130 -5.20 3.78 13.78
CA LYS A 130 -6.09 4.07 14.92
C LYS A 130 -6.05 5.54 15.36
N GLN A 131 -4.93 6.22 15.15
CA GLN A 131 -4.78 7.66 15.39
C GLN A 131 -5.34 8.54 14.26
N GLY A 132 -5.90 7.95 13.19
CA GLY A 132 -6.37 8.68 12.01
C GLY A 132 -5.25 9.25 11.13
N LYS A 133 -3.98 8.97 11.46
CA LYS A 133 -2.80 9.41 10.69
C LYS A 133 -2.63 8.62 9.41
N VAL A 134 -3.26 7.45 9.30
CA VAL A 134 -3.38 6.69 8.06
C VAL A 134 -4.83 6.27 7.90
N THR A 135 -5.44 6.62 6.78
CA THR A 135 -6.82 6.28 6.41
C THR A 135 -6.90 5.59 5.05
N HIS A 136 -5.85 5.76 4.23
CA HIS A 136 -5.74 5.16 2.92
C HIS A 136 -4.36 4.53 2.73
N LEU A 137 -4.32 3.46 1.94
CA LEU A 137 -3.10 2.83 1.45
C LEU A 137 -3.13 2.81 -0.07
N ILE A 138 -2.19 3.50 -0.70
CA ILE A 138 -1.96 3.39 -2.15
C ILE A 138 -1.00 2.23 -2.36
N VAL A 139 -1.40 1.23 -3.13
CA VAL A 139 -0.54 0.12 -3.55
C VAL A 139 -0.04 0.41 -4.96
N VAL A 140 1.27 0.34 -5.16
CA VAL A 140 1.92 0.53 -6.46
C VAL A 140 2.80 -0.67 -6.79
N ALA A 141 2.94 -0.98 -8.08
CA ALA A 141 3.84 -2.03 -8.56
C ALA A 141 5.28 -1.80 -8.10
N GLY A 142 5.74 -0.56 -8.25
CA GLY A 142 6.95 -0.04 -7.65
C GLY A 142 7.22 1.38 -8.14
N ARG A 143 8.07 2.12 -7.43
CA ARG A 143 8.60 3.38 -7.96
C ARG A 143 9.54 3.05 -9.11
N SER A 144 9.20 3.46 -10.33
CA SER A 144 10.19 3.56 -11.40
C SER A 144 11.40 4.30 -10.83
N LYS A 145 12.61 3.74 -10.98
CA LYS A 145 13.84 4.47 -10.69
C LYS A 145 13.72 5.88 -11.30
N PRO A 146 14.08 6.97 -10.59
CA PRO A 146 14.15 8.29 -11.22
C PRO A 146 15.12 8.18 -12.39
N GLY A 147 14.59 8.18 -13.63
CA GLY A 147 15.37 7.86 -14.82
C GLY A 147 14.56 7.31 -16.00
N SER A 148 13.31 6.84 -15.81
CA SER A 148 12.44 6.52 -16.96
C SER A 148 11.53 7.72 -17.29
N GLN A 149 12.13 8.82 -17.73
CA GLN A 149 11.49 9.68 -18.73
C GLN A 149 12.03 9.27 -20.10
N LEU A 150 11.13 9.19 -21.08
CA LEU A 150 11.26 9.04 -22.55
C LEU A 150 10.20 7.99 -22.96
N ALA A 151 9.16 8.32 -23.72
CA ALA A 151 9.19 9.12 -24.93
C ALA A 151 8.18 10.28 -24.94
N SER A 152 8.73 11.47 -25.22
CA SER A 152 8.08 12.47 -26.06
C SER A 152 7.82 11.87 -27.44
N ASN A 153 6.59 11.93 -27.94
CA ASN A 153 6.35 11.88 -29.39
C ASN A 153 5.84 13.26 -29.81
N GLY A 154 6.79 14.14 -30.10
CA GLY A 154 6.60 15.23 -31.04
C GLY A 154 7.39 14.87 -32.31
N SER A 155 6.68 14.69 -33.41
CA SER A 155 7.24 14.76 -34.76
C SER A 155 6.28 15.58 -35.60
N GLY A 156 6.66 16.83 -35.84
CA GLY A 156 6.05 17.67 -36.88
C GLY A 156 6.58 17.30 -38.26
N GLY A 157 5.75 17.61 -39.25
CA GLY A 157 6.00 17.53 -40.68
C GLY A 157 4.74 18.02 -41.38
#